data_AF-A0A5J5QQB4-F1
#
_entry.id   AF-A0A5J5QQB4-F1
#
_cell.length_a   1.000
_cell.length_b   1.000
_cell.length_c   1.000
_cell.angle_alpha   90.00
_cell.angle_beta   90.00
_cell.angle_gamma   90.00
#
_symmetry.space_group_name_H-M   'P 1'
#
loop_
_entity.id
_entity.type
_entity.pdbx_description
1 polymer ?
#
loop_
_entity_poly.entity_id
_entity_poly.type
_entity_poly.pdbx_seq_one_letter_code
_entity_poly.pdbx_strand_id
1 'polypeptide(L)'
;MKGSPPVLGSAPTTEGTADGVFKEVMGAGGGEMAMGRAADREQRQFPGTAFDEEKILNLVSLEKDVDGFHPINMGNLSMRGREPLFVPCTPKGCLELLLRSGVEIVGKKAVVIGRSNIVGLPIALLLQRHHATVTIVHACTKNPERITCEADIVVTAAGVPSLIRSSWLKPGAVVIDVGTCPVEDPSAEYGYRLVGDVCYEEPLSIASAVTPVPGGVGPMTIAMLLCNTLDSAKRLYGFT
;
A
#
# COMPACT_ATOMS: atom_id res chain seq x y z
N MET A 1 -3.20 -45.10 -38.65
CA MET A 1 -2.35 -44.08 -37.97
C MET A 1 -3.03 -42.74 -38.17
N LYS A 2 -3.46 -41.94 -37.20
CA LYS A 2 -3.48 -41.97 -35.73
C LYS A 2 -4.87 -41.47 -35.32
N GLY A 3 -5.52 -42.16 -34.38
CA GLY A 3 -6.77 -41.71 -33.78
C GLY A 3 -6.53 -40.51 -32.86
N SER A 4 -7.53 -39.63 -32.80
CA SER A 4 -7.65 -38.56 -31.81
C SER A 4 -7.79 -39.16 -30.40
N PRO A 5 -7.04 -38.71 -29.38
CA PRO A 5 -7.36 -39.02 -28.01
C PRO A 5 -8.31 -37.97 -27.40
N PRO A 6 -9.02 -38.32 -26.31
CA PRO A 6 -10.36 -37.80 -26.00
C PRO A 6 -10.36 -36.55 -25.11
N VAL A 7 -11.48 -35.82 -25.16
CA VAL A 7 -11.89 -34.84 -24.14
C VAL A 7 -12.48 -35.62 -22.96
N LEU A 8 -11.92 -35.42 -21.77
CA LEU A 8 -12.45 -35.91 -20.50
C LEU A 8 -12.46 -34.75 -19.49
N GLY A 9 -13.65 -34.38 -19.04
CA GLY A 9 -13.83 -33.60 -17.82
C GLY A 9 -13.93 -34.53 -16.62
N SER A 10 -13.15 -34.27 -15.58
CA SER A 10 -13.57 -34.11 -14.16
C SER A 10 -12.35 -34.23 -13.23
N ALA A 11 -12.25 -33.24 -12.33
CA ALA A 11 -11.26 -32.95 -11.27
C ALA A 11 -10.81 -34.15 -10.39
N PRO A 12 -9.80 -34.04 -9.49
CA PRO A 12 -9.16 -32.81 -8.97
C PRO A 12 -7.62 -32.85 -8.86
N THR A 13 -6.96 -31.73 -9.16
CA THR A 13 -5.62 -31.46 -8.62
C THR A 13 -5.48 -29.99 -8.29
N THR A 14 -5.35 -29.74 -7.00
CA THR A 14 -4.86 -28.52 -6.36
C THR A 14 -3.55 -28.06 -6.99
N GLU A 15 -3.56 -26.89 -7.62
CA GLU A 15 -2.37 -26.04 -7.80
C GLU A 15 -2.87 -24.65 -8.25
N GLY A 16 -3.23 -23.82 -7.26
CA GLY A 16 -3.50 -22.41 -7.49
C GLY A 16 -2.18 -21.66 -7.61
N THR A 17 -1.65 -21.56 -8.82
CA THR A 17 -0.52 -20.67 -9.12
C THR A 17 -1.02 -19.23 -9.23
N ALA A 18 -0.36 -18.31 -8.52
CA ALA A 18 -0.66 -16.88 -8.46
C ALA A 18 -0.72 -16.19 -9.85
N ASP A 19 -0.13 -16.79 -10.88
CA ASP A 19 -0.08 -16.28 -12.25
C ASP A 19 -1.45 -16.23 -12.96
N GLY A 20 -2.43 -17.03 -12.52
CA GLY A 20 -3.72 -17.17 -13.22
C GLY A 20 -4.69 -16.02 -13.02
N VAL A 21 -4.60 -15.30 -11.89
CA VAL A 21 -5.53 -14.22 -11.53
C VAL A 21 -5.11 -12.87 -12.15
N PHE A 22 -3.84 -12.73 -12.51
CA PHE A 22 -3.23 -11.46 -12.92
C PHE A 22 -3.51 -11.04 -14.37
N LYS A 23 -3.96 -11.95 -15.25
CA LYS A 23 -4.04 -11.70 -16.71
C LYS A 23 -5.38 -11.18 -17.22
N GLU A 24 -6.42 -11.11 -16.39
CA GLU A 24 -7.80 -10.92 -16.88
C GLU A 24 -8.27 -9.44 -16.92
N VAL A 25 -7.46 -8.46 -16.49
CA VAL A 25 -7.97 -7.10 -16.15
C VAL A 25 -7.33 -5.93 -16.94
N MET A 26 -6.44 -6.18 -17.91
CA MET A 26 -5.59 -5.11 -18.50
C MET A 26 -6.06 -4.60 -19.86
N GLY A 27 -6.31 -3.28 -19.97
CA GLY A 27 -6.67 -2.62 -21.23
C GLY A 27 -6.45 -1.10 -21.28
N ALA A 28 -5.25 -0.71 -21.72
CA ALA A 28 -4.86 0.45 -22.56
C ALA A 28 -4.95 1.92 -22.07
N GLY A 29 -3.83 2.65 -22.27
CA GLY A 29 -3.82 3.98 -22.91
C GLY A 29 -3.21 5.16 -22.13
N GLY A 30 -2.04 5.65 -22.57
CA GLY A 30 -1.20 6.66 -21.91
C GLY A 30 -1.38 8.13 -22.35
N GLY A 31 -0.59 9.02 -21.71
CA GLY A 31 -0.47 10.45 -22.00
C GLY A 31 0.36 11.21 -20.94
N GLU A 32 1.16 12.19 -21.37
CA GLU A 32 2.31 12.82 -20.67
C GLU A 32 2.02 13.77 -19.48
N MET A 33 3.06 13.93 -18.65
CA MET A 33 3.10 14.61 -17.34
C MET A 33 3.54 16.09 -17.40
N ALA A 34 3.00 16.89 -16.49
CA ALA A 34 3.63 18.13 -16.00
C ALA A 34 3.61 18.14 -14.46
N MET A 35 4.80 18.18 -13.85
CA MET A 35 5.00 18.08 -12.41
C MET A 35 4.81 19.48 -11.77
N GLY A 36 3.74 19.67 -11.01
CA GLY A 36 3.50 20.91 -10.28
C GLY A 36 2.47 20.76 -9.16
N ARG A 37 2.92 20.93 -7.91
CA ARG A 37 2.12 21.12 -6.68
C ARG A 37 1.24 19.93 -6.24
N ALA A 38 1.86 18.87 -5.71
CA ALA A 38 1.10 17.80 -5.04
C ALA A 38 1.50 17.55 -3.56
N ALA A 39 2.53 18.24 -3.05
CA ALA A 39 3.07 17.96 -1.71
C ALA A 39 2.26 18.49 -0.51
N ASP A 40 1.15 19.22 -0.72
CA ASP A 40 0.32 19.82 0.35
C ASP A 40 -1.15 19.33 0.34
N ARG A 41 -1.48 18.27 -0.40
CA ARG A 41 -2.87 17.80 -0.53
C ARG A 41 -3.39 16.96 0.67
N GLU A 42 -2.82 17.13 1.85
CA GLU A 42 -3.38 16.59 3.10
C GLU A 42 -4.49 17.49 3.68
N GLN A 43 -4.89 18.57 2.99
CA GLN A 43 -5.90 19.51 3.48
C GLN A 43 -6.99 19.78 2.43
N ARG A 44 -7.93 18.84 2.23
CA ARG A 44 -9.26 19.23 1.73
C ARG A 44 -10.06 19.79 2.91
N GLN A 45 -9.84 21.07 3.18
CA GLN A 45 -10.67 21.87 4.08
C GLN A 45 -12.12 21.80 3.58
N PHE A 46 -13.01 21.18 4.35
CA PHE A 46 -14.45 21.38 4.16
C PHE A 46 -14.74 22.88 4.36
N PRO A 47 -15.40 23.57 3.42
CA PRO A 47 -15.68 24.98 3.58
C PRO A 47 -16.67 25.18 4.73
N GLY A 48 -16.19 25.73 5.86
CA GLY A 48 -17.07 26.27 6.91
C GLY A 48 -16.72 25.95 8.37
N THR A 49 -15.82 24.99 8.66
CA THR A 49 -15.49 24.62 10.05
C THR A 49 -14.01 24.25 10.18
N ALA A 50 -13.23 25.09 10.85
CA ALA A 50 -11.85 24.78 11.20
C ALA A 50 -11.85 23.75 12.34
N PHE A 51 -11.84 22.47 11.98
CA PHE A 51 -11.64 21.38 12.92
C PHE A 51 -10.14 21.14 13.13
N ASP A 52 -9.76 20.96 14.38
CA ASP A 52 -8.41 20.53 14.76
C ASP A 52 -8.41 19.00 14.77
N GLU A 53 -7.91 18.41 13.69
CA GLU A 53 -7.89 16.95 13.49
C GLU A 53 -7.13 16.24 14.61
N GLU A 54 -6.02 16.82 15.08
CA GLU A 54 -5.24 16.24 16.17
C GLU A 54 -6.02 16.21 17.47
N LYS A 55 -6.75 17.29 17.79
CA LYS A 55 -7.67 17.30 18.94
C LYS A 55 -8.75 16.23 18.80
N ILE A 56 -9.34 16.07 17.62
CA ILE A 56 -10.40 15.09 17.38
C ILE A 56 -9.87 13.66 17.52
N LEU A 57 -8.73 13.35 16.90
CA LEU A 57 -8.10 12.03 16.99
C LEU A 57 -7.74 11.68 18.44
N ASN A 58 -7.28 12.65 19.23
CA ASN A 58 -6.94 12.44 20.64
C ASN A 58 -8.18 12.23 21.55
N LEU A 59 -9.40 12.45 21.08
CA LEU A 59 -10.63 12.10 21.82
C LEU A 59 -10.97 10.62 21.73
N VAL A 60 -10.43 9.90 20.75
CA VAL A 60 -10.67 8.47 20.58
C VAL A 60 -9.83 7.72 21.62
N SER A 61 -10.48 6.93 22.48
CA SER A 61 -9.75 6.14 23.48
C SER A 61 -8.89 5.08 22.81
N LEU A 62 -7.73 4.79 23.40
CA LEU A 62 -6.75 3.87 22.84
C LEU A 62 -7.33 2.48 22.54
N GLU A 63 -8.26 2.00 23.37
CA GLU A 63 -8.89 0.68 23.26
C GLU A 63 -9.89 0.58 22.08
N LYS A 64 -10.35 1.73 21.58
CA LYS A 64 -11.34 1.85 20.50
C LYS A 64 -10.74 2.41 19.20
N ASP A 65 -9.48 2.81 19.21
CA ASP A 65 -8.75 3.34 18.05
C ASP A 65 -8.38 2.24 17.05
N VAL A 66 -9.38 1.62 16.42
CA VAL A 66 -9.19 0.52 15.46
C VAL A 66 -8.46 0.94 14.19
N ASP A 67 -8.41 2.25 13.90
CA ASP A 67 -7.57 2.82 12.84
C ASP A 67 -6.09 2.96 13.23
N GLY A 68 -5.76 2.88 14.53
CA GLY A 68 -4.39 2.85 15.03
C GLY A 68 -3.66 4.20 15.00
N PHE A 69 -4.38 5.32 14.93
CA PHE A 69 -3.78 6.66 14.81
C PHE A 69 -3.45 7.32 16.15
N HIS A 70 -3.87 6.73 17.27
CA HIS A 70 -3.57 7.24 18.59
C HIS A 70 -2.04 7.27 18.81
N PRO A 71 -1.46 8.39 19.29
CA PRO A 71 -0.02 8.52 19.50
C PRO A 71 0.63 7.40 20.33
N ILE A 72 -0.10 6.77 21.26
CA ILE A 72 0.40 5.65 22.06
C ILE A 72 0.60 4.39 21.19
N ASN A 73 -0.29 4.12 20.23
CA ASN A 73 -0.10 3.04 19.26
C ASN A 73 1.17 3.29 18.44
N MET A 74 1.35 4.50 17.91
CA MET A 74 2.56 4.86 17.16
C MET A 74 3.83 4.79 18.01
N GLY A 75 3.79 5.29 19.25
CA GLY A 75 4.89 5.21 20.20
C GLY A 75 5.27 3.76 20.50
N ASN A 76 4.29 2.92 20.83
CA ASN A 76 4.51 1.49 21.06
C ASN A 76 5.05 0.80 19.81
N LEU A 77 4.55 1.13 18.60
CA LEU A 77 5.06 0.62 17.33
C LEU A 77 6.54 1.01 17.11
N SER A 78 6.97 2.20 17.50
CA SER A 78 8.36 2.64 17.32
C SER A 78 9.35 1.98 18.30
N MET A 79 8.89 1.49 19.45
CA MET A 79 9.75 1.02 20.54
C MET A 79 9.93 -0.50 20.51
N ARG A 80 11.18 -0.96 20.65
CA ARG A 80 11.47 -2.40 20.81
C ARG A 80 10.92 -2.91 22.14
N GLY A 81 10.30 -4.10 22.13
CA GLY A 81 9.73 -4.73 23.33
C GLY A 81 8.38 -4.16 23.76
N ARG A 82 7.75 -3.32 22.93
CA ARG A 82 6.38 -2.84 23.12
C ARG A 82 5.53 -3.26 21.93
N GLU A 83 4.26 -3.52 22.19
CA GLU A 83 3.28 -3.80 21.14
C GLU A 83 2.15 -2.77 21.18
N PRO A 84 1.77 -2.19 20.02
CA PRO A 84 0.60 -1.34 19.94
C PRO A 84 -0.68 -2.17 20.13
N LEU A 85 -1.77 -1.54 20.60
CA LEU A 85 -3.07 -2.21 20.62
C LEU A 85 -3.61 -2.40 19.20
N PHE A 86 -3.31 -1.44 18.33
CA PHE A 86 -3.69 -1.43 16.92
C PHE A 86 -2.54 -0.91 16.07
N VAL A 87 -2.31 -1.58 14.95
CA VAL A 87 -1.42 -1.09 13.89
C VAL A 87 -2.29 -0.41 12.83
N PRO A 88 -1.88 0.75 12.29
CA PRO A 88 -2.62 1.43 11.23
C PRO A 88 -3.02 0.51 10.08
N CYS A 89 -4.28 0.58 9.69
CA CYS A 89 -4.93 -0.38 8.79
C CYS A 89 -4.23 -0.48 7.42
N THR A 90 -3.91 0.65 6.80
CA THR A 90 -3.21 0.68 5.49
C THR A 90 -1.78 0.12 5.56
N PRO A 91 -0.90 0.56 6.49
CA PRO A 91 0.40 -0.08 6.72
C PRO A 91 0.32 -1.58 7.04
N LYS A 92 -0.62 -1.99 7.90
CA LYS A 92 -0.85 -3.40 8.21
C LYS A 92 -1.22 -4.19 6.94
N GLY A 93 -2.04 -3.59 6.07
CA GLY A 93 -2.43 -4.18 4.78
C GLY A 93 -1.25 -4.32 3.81
N CYS A 94 -0.37 -3.31 3.75
CA CYS A 94 0.85 -3.35 2.94
C CYS A 94 1.79 -4.48 3.39
N LEU A 95 1.99 -4.60 4.71
CA LEU A 95 2.79 -5.68 5.29
C LEU A 95 2.17 -7.05 4.98
N GLU A 96 0.86 -7.21 5.15
CA GLU A 96 0.16 -8.46 4.89
C GLU A 96 0.26 -8.87 3.41
N LEU A 97 0.19 -7.92 2.46
CA LEU A 97 0.41 -8.18 1.04
C LEU A 97 1.80 -8.74 0.76
N LEU A 98 2.84 -8.16 1.37
CA LEU A 98 4.22 -8.65 1.23
C LEU A 98 4.34 -10.08 1.76
N LEU A 99 3.84 -10.33 2.98
CA LEU A 99 3.92 -11.64 3.63
C LEU A 99 3.15 -12.72 2.86
N ARG A 100 1.91 -12.44 2.45
CA ARG A 100 1.08 -13.38 1.68
C ARG A 100 1.61 -13.67 0.28
N SER A 101 2.36 -12.73 -0.29
CA SER A 101 3.00 -12.91 -1.60
C SER A 101 4.36 -13.61 -1.50
N GLY A 102 4.77 -14.06 -0.32
CA GLY A 102 6.04 -14.76 -0.13
C GLY A 102 7.27 -13.87 -0.26
N VAL A 103 7.11 -12.55 -0.11
CA VAL A 103 8.22 -11.59 -0.22
C VAL A 103 9.07 -11.66 1.05
N GLU A 104 10.34 -12.01 0.90
CA GLU A 104 11.32 -11.97 1.99
C GLU A 104 11.63 -10.51 2.35
N ILE A 105 11.31 -10.08 3.58
CA ILE A 105 11.56 -8.72 4.07
C ILE A 105 12.91 -8.61 4.81
N VAL A 106 13.31 -9.68 5.49
CA VAL A 106 14.50 -9.69 6.36
C VAL A 106 15.76 -9.35 5.55
N GLY A 107 16.50 -8.34 6.00
CA GLY A 107 17.77 -7.92 5.38
C GLY A 107 17.61 -7.18 4.05
N LYS A 108 16.39 -6.99 3.52
CA LYS A 108 16.16 -6.23 2.29
C LYS A 108 16.29 -4.73 2.51
N LYS A 109 16.64 -4.00 1.43
CA LYS A 109 16.53 -2.55 1.38
C LYS A 109 15.09 -2.18 1.02
N ALA A 110 14.41 -1.48 1.93
CA ALA A 110 13.08 -0.95 1.69
C ALA A 110 13.13 0.58 1.57
N VAL A 111 12.45 1.12 0.57
CA VAL A 111 12.23 2.56 0.40
C VAL A 111 10.75 2.86 0.59
N VAL A 112 10.45 3.78 1.49
CA VAL A 112 9.10 4.31 1.70
C VAL A 112 9.04 5.73 1.16
N ILE A 113 8.19 5.97 0.17
CA ILE A 113 8.02 7.29 -0.46
C ILE A 113 6.76 7.92 0.13
N GLY A 114 6.94 8.95 0.95
CA GLY A 114 5.89 9.54 1.77
C GLY A 114 6.17 9.35 3.26
N ARG A 115 5.78 10.34 4.07
CA ARG A 115 6.05 10.38 5.53
C ARG A 115 4.85 10.83 6.36
N SER A 116 3.64 10.65 5.85
CA SER A 116 2.42 10.96 6.59
C SER A 116 2.33 10.13 7.86
N ASN A 117 1.59 10.65 8.86
CA ASN A 117 1.38 9.97 10.13
C ASN A 117 0.53 8.71 9.99
N ILE A 118 -0.32 8.65 8.96
CA ILE A 118 -1.30 7.57 8.77
C ILE A 118 -0.78 6.41 7.91
N VAL A 119 0.20 6.65 7.03
CA VAL A 119 0.75 5.60 6.15
C VAL A 119 2.27 5.55 6.20
N GLY A 120 2.95 6.61 5.74
CA GLY A 120 4.39 6.57 5.43
C GLY A 120 5.26 6.25 6.64
N LEU A 121 5.04 6.94 7.77
CA LEU A 121 5.78 6.65 8.99
C LEU A 121 5.48 5.24 9.55
N PRO A 122 4.22 4.83 9.76
CA PRO A 122 3.95 3.51 10.31
C PRO A 122 4.41 2.34 9.44
N ILE A 123 4.34 2.41 8.10
CA ILE A 123 4.86 1.32 7.26
C ILE A 123 6.39 1.25 7.32
N ALA A 124 7.08 2.38 7.43
CA ALA A 124 8.53 2.38 7.64
C ALA A 124 8.92 1.69 8.95
N LEU A 125 8.17 1.93 10.03
CA LEU A 125 8.37 1.27 11.32
C LEU A 125 8.06 -0.24 11.25
N LEU A 126 6.99 -0.64 10.55
CA LEU A 126 6.66 -2.05 10.37
C LEU A 126 7.76 -2.79 9.59
N LEU A 127 8.22 -2.24 8.46
CA LEU A 127 9.29 -2.85 7.68
C LEU A 127 10.58 -2.97 8.50
N GLN A 128 10.90 -1.95 9.32
CA GLN A 128 12.03 -1.98 10.24
C GLN A 128 11.88 -3.08 11.31
N ARG A 129 10.68 -3.27 11.87
CA ARG A 129 10.39 -4.39 12.80
C ARG A 129 10.53 -5.75 12.15
N HIS A 130 10.25 -5.84 10.85
CA HIS A 130 10.49 -7.02 10.02
C HIS A 130 11.92 -7.11 9.46
N HIS A 131 12.87 -6.41 10.11
CA HIS A 131 14.30 -6.47 9.84
C HIS A 131 14.73 -5.99 8.45
N ALA A 132 13.94 -5.13 7.80
CA ALA A 132 14.40 -4.41 6.61
C ALA A 132 15.31 -3.22 6.99
N THR A 133 16.24 -2.88 6.10
CA THR A 133 16.92 -1.58 6.12
C THR A 133 16.03 -0.56 5.43
N VAL A 134 15.49 0.40 6.17
CA VAL A 134 14.44 1.31 5.66
C VAL A 134 14.99 2.71 5.39
N THR A 135 14.68 3.26 4.21
CA THR A 135 14.93 4.67 3.86
C THR A 135 13.61 5.37 3.56
N ILE A 136 13.38 6.54 4.14
CA ILE A 136 12.18 7.36 3.89
C ILE A 136 12.55 8.47 2.89
N VAL A 137 11.80 8.53 1.79
CA VAL A 137 11.90 9.55 0.74
C VAL A 137 10.68 10.47 0.84
N HIS A 138 10.89 11.77 0.68
CA HIS A 138 9.83 12.78 0.78
C HIS A 138 10.10 13.97 -0.16
N ALA A 139 9.20 14.94 -0.22
CA ALA A 139 9.29 16.07 -1.15
C ALA A 139 10.59 16.88 -1.08
N CYS A 140 11.26 16.94 0.08
CA CYS A 140 12.54 17.63 0.25
C CYS A 140 13.79 16.77 -0.05
N THR A 141 13.61 15.49 -0.42
CA THR A 141 14.72 14.58 -0.72
C THR A 141 15.34 14.94 -2.06
N LYS A 142 16.67 15.07 -2.12
CA LYS A 142 17.40 15.33 -3.36
C LYS A 142 17.65 14.03 -4.11
N ASN A 143 17.36 14.02 -5.42
CA ASN A 143 17.50 12.86 -6.30
C ASN A 143 16.80 11.59 -5.76
N PRO A 144 15.49 11.65 -5.44
CA PRO A 144 14.75 10.52 -4.89
C PRO A 144 14.83 9.26 -5.76
N GLU A 145 14.94 9.41 -7.07
CA GLU A 145 15.10 8.33 -8.03
C GLU A 145 16.36 7.49 -7.79
N ARG A 146 17.48 8.13 -7.40
CA ARG A 146 18.75 7.44 -7.13
C ARG A 146 18.71 6.60 -5.86
N ILE A 147 17.91 7.03 -4.89
CA ILE A 147 17.72 6.29 -3.63
C ILE A 147 16.79 5.11 -3.89
N THR A 148 15.71 5.35 -4.64
CA THR A 148 14.67 4.35 -4.91
C THR A 148 15.22 3.20 -5.77
N CYS A 149 16.15 3.47 -6.70
CA CYS A 149 16.67 2.44 -7.60
C CYS A 149 17.58 1.39 -6.92
N GLU A 150 17.91 1.56 -5.64
CA GLU A 150 18.63 0.55 -4.85
C GLU A 150 17.70 -0.38 -4.04
N ALA A 151 16.41 -0.08 -3.99
CA ALA A 151 15.45 -0.75 -3.12
C ALA A 151 15.02 -2.11 -3.67
N ASP A 152 14.95 -3.10 -2.80
CA ASP A 152 14.31 -4.39 -3.09
C ASP A 152 12.78 -4.30 -2.91
N ILE A 153 12.33 -3.44 -1.98
CA ILE A 153 10.92 -3.19 -1.67
C ILE A 153 10.67 -1.69 -1.75
N VAL A 154 9.68 -1.27 -2.52
CA VAL A 154 9.24 0.13 -2.61
C VAL A 154 7.79 0.20 -2.14
N VAL A 155 7.52 1.02 -1.12
CA VAL A 155 6.16 1.37 -0.71
C VAL A 155 5.95 2.86 -1.01
N THR A 156 4.99 3.21 -1.84
CA THR A 156 4.70 4.62 -2.17
C THR A 156 3.34 5.03 -1.65
N ALA A 157 3.32 6.17 -0.97
CA ALA A 157 2.17 6.87 -0.42
C ALA A 157 2.39 8.39 -0.55
N ALA A 158 2.80 8.82 -1.74
CA ALA A 158 3.10 10.20 -2.08
C ALA A 158 1.84 11.02 -2.41
N GLY A 159 0.77 10.37 -2.88
CA GLY A 159 -0.46 11.04 -3.31
C GLY A 159 -0.28 11.85 -4.59
N VAL A 160 0.62 11.38 -5.48
CA VAL A 160 0.96 12.05 -6.74
C VAL A 160 0.78 11.06 -7.88
N PRO A 161 -0.25 11.22 -8.74
CA PRO A 161 -0.56 10.23 -9.76
C PRO A 161 0.62 9.96 -10.69
N SER A 162 0.97 8.68 -10.88
CA SER A 162 2.00 8.24 -11.83
C SER A 162 3.39 8.90 -11.68
N LEU A 163 3.74 9.30 -10.44
CA LEU A 163 5.05 9.84 -10.07
C LEU A 163 6.17 8.81 -10.27
N ILE A 164 5.96 7.57 -9.81
CA ILE A 164 6.99 6.53 -9.82
C ILE A 164 6.99 5.86 -11.19
N ARG A 165 8.12 5.99 -11.88
CA ARG A 165 8.39 5.44 -13.21
C ARG A 165 9.32 4.24 -13.12
N SER A 166 9.42 3.44 -14.18
CA SER A 166 10.33 2.28 -14.19
C SER A 166 11.78 2.63 -13.88
N SER A 167 12.25 3.80 -14.32
CA SER A 167 13.62 4.26 -14.09
C SER A 167 13.97 4.48 -12.62
N TRP A 168 12.98 4.53 -11.72
CA TRP A 168 13.18 4.67 -10.29
C TRP A 168 13.38 3.33 -9.59
N LEU A 169 13.12 2.21 -10.27
CA LEU A 169 13.01 0.90 -9.63
C LEU A 169 14.22 0.02 -9.97
N LYS A 170 14.65 -0.74 -8.96
CA LYS A 170 15.60 -1.82 -9.15
C LYS A 170 14.93 -2.96 -9.93
N PRO A 171 15.60 -3.59 -10.91
CA PRO A 171 15.11 -4.84 -11.49
C PRO A 171 14.88 -5.90 -10.40
N GLY A 172 13.71 -6.53 -10.43
CA GLY A 172 13.25 -7.49 -9.44
C GLY A 172 12.61 -6.88 -8.18
N ALA A 173 12.49 -5.55 -8.07
CA ALA A 173 11.86 -4.91 -6.92
C ALA A 173 10.39 -5.30 -6.76
N VAL A 174 9.91 -5.33 -5.52
CA VAL A 174 8.48 -5.42 -5.19
C VAL A 174 7.95 -4.02 -4.91
N VAL A 175 6.84 -3.66 -5.53
CA VAL A 175 6.25 -2.33 -5.42
C VAL A 175 4.84 -2.40 -4.83
N ILE A 176 4.65 -1.74 -3.69
CA ILE A 176 3.35 -1.51 -3.07
C ILE A 176 2.94 -0.05 -3.34
N ASP A 177 1.92 0.13 -4.16
CA ASP A 177 1.30 1.40 -4.49
C ASP A 177 0.07 1.65 -3.60
N VAL A 178 0.25 2.54 -2.62
CA VAL A 178 -0.82 2.99 -1.72
C VAL A 178 -1.57 4.19 -2.31
N GLY A 179 -1.00 4.84 -3.33
CA GLY A 179 -1.58 6.01 -3.97
C GLY A 179 -2.99 5.73 -4.46
N THR A 180 -3.89 6.68 -4.25
CA THR A 180 -5.25 6.62 -4.81
C THR A 180 -5.65 8.04 -5.16
N CYS A 181 -5.45 8.40 -6.42
CA CYS A 181 -5.72 9.74 -6.93
C CYS A 181 -6.81 9.68 -8.01
N PRO A 182 -7.90 10.45 -7.87
CA PRO A 182 -8.88 10.59 -8.95
C PRO A 182 -8.27 11.42 -10.08
N VAL A 183 -8.35 10.89 -11.30
CA VAL A 183 -7.95 11.56 -12.54
C VAL A 183 -9.18 11.65 -13.44
N GLU A 184 -9.47 12.84 -13.96
CA GLU A 184 -10.61 13.06 -14.84
C GLU A 184 -10.56 12.12 -16.05
N ASP A 185 -11.69 11.46 -16.29
CA ASP A 185 -11.88 10.54 -17.40
C ASP A 185 -13.36 10.61 -17.81
N PRO A 186 -13.69 11.39 -18.86
CA PRO A 186 -15.06 11.53 -19.34
C PRO A 186 -15.69 10.22 -19.83
N SER A 187 -14.88 9.18 -20.07
CA SER A 187 -15.35 7.86 -20.49
C SER A 187 -15.66 6.94 -19.29
N ALA A 188 -15.20 7.28 -18.09
CA ALA A 188 -15.47 6.53 -16.88
C ALA A 188 -16.87 6.84 -16.31
N GLU A 189 -17.49 5.84 -15.66
CA GLU A 189 -18.85 5.94 -15.09
C GLU A 189 -19.06 7.17 -14.20
N TYR A 190 -18.05 7.50 -13.38
CA TYR A 190 -18.11 8.62 -12.43
C TYR A 190 -17.43 9.90 -12.96
N GLY A 191 -17.04 9.94 -14.24
CA GLY A 191 -16.28 11.05 -14.83
C GLY A 191 -14.81 11.14 -14.38
N TYR A 192 -14.34 10.13 -13.64
CA TYR A 192 -12.95 9.98 -13.23
C TYR A 192 -12.58 8.50 -13.06
N ARG A 193 -11.29 8.22 -13.15
CA ARG A 193 -10.68 6.93 -12.79
C ARG A 193 -9.73 7.11 -11.61
N LEU A 194 -9.52 6.05 -10.84
CA LEU A 194 -8.53 6.03 -9.76
C LEU A 194 -7.19 5.54 -10.31
N VAL A 195 -6.14 6.30 -10.06
CA VAL A 195 -4.76 5.96 -10.45
C VAL A 195 -3.87 6.05 -9.21
N GLY A 196 -2.89 5.15 -9.14
CA GLY A 196 -1.91 5.13 -8.06
C GLY A 196 -0.75 6.11 -8.25
N ASP A 197 0.19 6.08 -7.32
CA ASP A 197 1.42 6.86 -7.41
C ASP A 197 2.39 6.30 -8.46
N VAL A 198 2.21 5.04 -8.86
CA VAL A 198 3.05 4.34 -9.83
C VAL A 198 2.42 4.43 -11.22
N CYS A 199 3.25 4.65 -12.24
CA CYS A 199 2.83 4.48 -13.62
C CYS A 199 2.73 2.98 -13.94
N TYR A 200 1.61 2.35 -13.54
CA TYR A 200 1.46 0.90 -13.36
C TYR A 200 2.02 0.02 -14.49
N GLU A 201 1.82 0.41 -15.74
CA GLU A 201 2.24 -0.39 -16.91
C GLU A 201 3.76 -0.49 -17.07
N GLU A 202 4.53 0.57 -16.78
CA GLU A 202 5.96 0.55 -17.07
C GLU A 202 6.70 -0.49 -16.19
N PRO A 203 6.50 -0.50 -14.85
CA PRO A 203 7.24 -1.39 -13.97
C PRO A 203 6.97 -2.88 -14.15
N LEU A 204 5.89 -3.29 -14.83
CA LEU A 204 5.55 -4.71 -15.03
C LEU A 204 6.65 -5.50 -15.76
N SER A 205 7.49 -4.79 -16.53
CA SER A 205 8.60 -5.41 -17.26
C SER A 205 9.87 -5.60 -16.43
N ILE A 206 9.99 -4.92 -15.28
CA ILE A 206 11.22 -4.90 -14.46
C ILE A 206 11.02 -5.31 -13.01
N ALA A 207 9.86 -5.02 -12.42
CA ALA A 207 9.52 -5.35 -11.05
C ALA A 207 9.10 -6.82 -10.95
N SER A 208 9.37 -7.45 -9.82
CA SER A 208 8.88 -8.82 -9.57
C SER A 208 7.41 -8.85 -9.23
N ALA A 209 6.89 -7.78 -8.61
CA ALA A 209 5.47 -7.61 -8.31
C ALA A 209 5.13 -6.12 -8.17
N VAL A 210 3.92 -5.74 -8.57
CA VAL A 210 3.37 -4.38 -8.44
C VAL A 210 1.90 -4.49 -8.06
N THR A 211 1.48 -3.81 -6.98
CA THR A 211 0.06 -3.80 -6.62
C THR A 211 -0.75 -2.92 -7.58
N PRO A 212 -1.91 -3.39 -8.09
CA PRO A 212 -2.76 -2.59 -8.95
C PRO A 212 -3.50 -1.49 -8.15
N VAL A 213 -3.83 -0.40 -8.84
CA VAL A 213 -4.74 0.63 -8.33
C VAL A 213 -5.81 0.89 -9.40
N PRO A 214 -7.10 0.66 -9.08
CA PRO A 214 -7.64 0.10 -7.83
C PRO A 214 -7.36 -1.42 -7.67
N GLY A 215 -7.69 -1.98 -6.51
CA GLY A 215 -7.70 -3.43 -6.27
C GLY A 215 -6.53 -4.01 -5.46
N GLY A 216 -5.47 -3.23 -5.22
CA GLY A 216 -4.33 -3.63 -4.40
C GLY A 216 -4.52 -3.30 -2.92
N VAL A 217 -3.96 -2.17 -2.48
CA VAL A 217 -3.90 -1.80 -1.05
C VAL A 217 -5.28 -1.45 -0.47
N GLY A 218 -6.16 -0.80 -1.24
CA GLY A 218 -7.48 -0.33 -0.76
C GLY A 218 -8.34 -1.44 -0.11
N PRO A 219 -8.59 -2.58 -0.78
CA PRO A 219 -9.30 -3.71 -0.17
C PRO A 219 -8.64 -4.24 1.11
N MET A 220 -7.31 -4.23 1.18
CA MET A 220 -6.57 -4.67 2.36
C MET A 220 -6.73 -3.71 3.52
N THR A 221 -6.80 -2.40 3.28
CA THR A 221 -7.10 -1.41 4.32
C THR A 221 -8.43 -1.72 5.02
N ILE A 222 -9.47 -2.03 4.24
CA ILE A 222 -10.79 -2.39 4.78
C ILE A 222 -10.71 -3.69 5.58
N ALA A 223 -10.05 -4.72 5.04
CA ALA A 223 -9.87 -5.99 5.74
C ALA A 223 -9.14 -5.81 7.08
N MET A 224 -8.09 -4.99 7.10
CA MET A 224 -7.29 -4.76 8.32
C MET A 224 -8.04 -3.93 9.36
N LEU A 225 -8.90 -2.99 8.94
CA LEU A 225 -9.82 -2.30 9.85
C LEU A 225 -10.78 -3.29 10.53
N LEU A 226 -11.34 -4.23 9.78
CA LEU A 226 -12.21 -5.27 10.34
C LEU A 226 -11.44 -6.22 11.28
N CYS A 227 -10.20 -6.59 10.94
CA CYS A 227 -9.33 -7.34 11.85
C CYS A 227 -9.09 -6.59 13.17
N ASN A 228 -8.73 -5.31 13.11
CA ASN A 228 -8.53 -4.49 14.30
C ASN A 228 -9.83 -4.37 15.12
N THR A 229 -10.97 -4.22 14.45
CA THR A 229 -12.29 -4.19 15.12
C THR A 229 -12.57 -5.50 15.86
N LEU A 230 -12.28 -6.64 15.22
CA LEU A 230 -12.40 -7.96 15.84
C LEU A 230 -11.45 -8.11 17.04
N ASP A 231 -10.20 -7.68 16.91
CA ASP A 231 -9.21 -7.72 18.00
C ASP A 231 -9.65 -6.86 19.20
N SER A 232 -10.25 -5.68 18.93
CA SER A 232 -10.86 -4.83 19.96
C SER A 232 -11.98 -5.56 20.70
N ALA A 233 -12.92 -6.16 19.95
CA ALA A 233 -14.06 -6.88 20.51
C ALA A 233 -13.60 -8.11 21.33
N LYS A 234 -12.62 -8.87 20.84
CA LYS A 234 -12.03 -10.01 21.57
C LYS A 234 -11.47 -9.59 22.92
N ARG A 235 -10.73 -8.48 22.97
CA ARG A 235 -10.19 -7.93 24.24
C ARG A 235 -11.28 -7.45 25.18
N LEU A 236 -12.31 -6.76 24.67
CA LEU A 236 -13.37 -6.19 25.49
C LEU A 236 -14.29 -7.26 26.09
N TYR A 237 -14.61 -8.31 25.32
CA TYR A 237 -15.58 -9.34 25.70
C TYR A 237 -14.93 -10.67 26.12
N GLY A 238 -13.60 -10.80 26.05
CA GLY A 238 -12.88 -12.01 26.47
C GLY A 238 -13.03 -13.20 25.53
N PHE A 239 -13.31 -12.97 24.24
CA PHE A 239 -13.37 -14.05 23.25
C PHE A 239 -11.95 -14.43 22.80
N THR A 240 -11.61 -15.73 22.83
CA THR A 240 -10.35 -16.28 22.26
C THR A 240 -10.51 -16.63 20.79
#